data_AF-A0A959LC72-F1
#
_entry.id   AF-A0A959LC72-F1
#
_cell.length_a   1.000
_cell.length_b   1.000
_cell.length_c   1.000
_cell.angle_alpha   90.00
_cell.angle_beta   90.00
_cell.angle_gamma   90.00
#
_symmetry.space_group_name_H-M   'P 1'
#
loop_
_entity.id
_entity.type
_entity.pdbx_description
1 polymer ?
#
loop_
_entity_poly.entity_id
_entity_poly.type
_entity_poly.pdbx_seq_one_letter_code
_entity_poly.pdbx_strand_id
1 'polypeptide(L)'
;MNFIIQIPNFFTDEIQYSLNVLLKYCLGIDNFSFSIGVDSDFSFLFAENKLVVKNHFFKSVPDSELYSVKNLPHSENMDITADIIPVYGENKVEMMDQSSIVLHADLVSSTFFLITQWEHQTNSFRDEHKRYILKESFIGKNKIYHRPLVNEYADFLYYNLTSMGFPLKRKEWYKSTMTIDVDQLYKWQNFNNLLGSLKR
;
A
#
# COMPACT_ATOMS: atom_id res chain seq x y z
N MET A 1 12.07 -16.73 16.09
CA MET A 1 13.19 -15.85 15.71
C MET A 1 12.59 -14.61 15.07
N ASN A 2 13.05 -13.43 15.48
CA ASN A 2 12.56 -12.17 14.94
C ASN A 2 13.61 -11.58 14.00
N PHE A 3 13.17 -10.97 12.91
CA PHE A 3 14.04 -10.17 12.04
C PHE A 3 13.86 -8.68 12.35
N ILE A 4 14.85 -7.87 11.99
CA ILE A 4 14.87 -6.44 12.27
C ILE A 4 14.55 -5.70 10.97
N ILE A 5 13.72 -4.66 11.07
CA ILE A 5 13.48 -3.73 9.98
C ILE A 5 14.06 -2.38 10.37
N GLN A 6 15.10 -1.96 9.65
CA GLN A 6 15.68 -0.64 9.76
C GLN A 6 14.91 0.33 8.86
N ILE A 7 14.43 1.41 9.46
CA ILE A 7 13.69 2.49 8.80
C ILE A 7 14.41 3.83 9.03
N PRO A 8 14.19 4.83 8.17
CA PRO A 8 14.74 6.17 8.40
C PRO A 8 14.16 6.82 9.67
N ASN A 9 14.79 7.91 10.11
CA ASN A 9 14.41 8.69 11.29
C ASN A 9 13.34 9.76 11.03
N PHE A 10 12.69 9.72 9.87
CA PHE A 10 11.63 10.62 9.44
C PHE A 10 10.40 9.80 9.03
N PHE A 11 9.20 10.38 9.09
CA PHE A 11 7.92 9.72 8.75
C PHE A 11 7.75 8.33 9.41
N THR A 12 8.25 8.17 10.64
CA THR A 12 8.35 6.85 11.27
C THR A 12 6.98 6.20 11.45
N ASP A 13 5.96 6.99 11.77
CA ASP A 13 4.62 6.47 12.02
C ASP A 13 3.96 5.99 10.72
N GLU A 14 4.09 6.75 9.64
CA GLU A 14 3.58 6.41 8.31
C GLU A 14 4.27 5.17 7.74
N ILE A 15 5.60 5.11 7.87
CA ILE A 15 6.41 3.99 7.41
C ILE A 15 6.08 2.72 8.23
N GLN A 16 6.05 2.82 9.56
CA GLN A 16 5.71 1.69 10.41
C GLN A 16 4.29 1.21 10.17
N TYR A 17 3.33 2.12 9.97
CA TYR A 17 1.96 1.75 9.66
C TYR A 17 1.89 0.97 8.33
N SER A 18 2.57 1.45 7.29
CA SER A 18 2.59 0.82 5.97
C SER A 18 3.27 -0.56 6.00
N LEU A 19 4.37 -0.70 6.75
CA LEU A 19 5.03 -1.99 6.97
C LEU A 19 4.17 -2.95 7.79
N ASN A 20 3.42 -2.46 8.79
CA ASN A 20 2.44 -3.27 9.51
C ASN A 20 1.31 -3.74 8.60
N VAL A 21 0.83 -2.91 7.66
CA VAL A 21 -0.14 -3.34 6.64
C VAL A 21 0.41 -4.51 5.82
N LEU A 22 1.58 -4.34 5.24
CA LEU A 22 2.19 -5.38 4.40
C LEU A 22 2.47 -6.68 5.18
N LEU A 23 3.08 -6.60 6.37
CA LEU A 23 3.55 -7.78 7.08
C LEU A 23 2.49 -8.36 8.02
N LYS A 24 1.94 -7.53 8.91
CA LYS A 24 1.05 -7.99 9.97
C LYS A 24 -0.36 -8.21 9.46
N TYR A 25 -0.92 -7.26 8.73
CA TYR A 25 -2.32 -7.32 8.32
C TYR A 25 -2.53 -8.17 7.06
N CYS A 26 -1.67 -8.05 6.04
CA CYS A 26 -1.78 -8.84 4.82
C CYS A 26 -1.23 -10.27 4.96
N LEU A 27 -0.09 -10.46 5.64
CA LEU A 27 0.59 -11.76 5.72
C LEU A 27 0.44 -12.47 7.07
N GLY A 28 -0.03 -11.78 8.11
CA GLY A 28 -0.14 -12.33 9.46
C GLY A 28 1.20 -12.51 10.18
N ILE A 29 2.25 -11.82 9.73
CA ILE A 29 3.61 -11.88 10.26
C ILE A 29 3.76 -10.85 11.38
N ASP A 30 4.15 -11.29 12.56
CA ASP A 30 4.32 -10.45 13.76
C ASP A 30 5.70 -10.59 14.42
N ASN A 31 6.56 -11.46 13.89
CA ASN A 31 7.91 -11.72 14.39
C ASN A 31 8.96 -10.74 13.82
N PHE A 32 8.72 -9.43 13.96
CA PHE A 32 9.68 -8.40 13.58
C PHE A 32 9.72 -7.25 14.57
N SER A 33 10.79 -6.45 14.51
CA SER A 33 10.93 -5.22 15.29
C SER A 33 11.53 -4.11 14.45
N PHE A 34 11.11 -2.87 14.70
CA PHE A 34 11.69 -1.71 14.06
C PHE A 34 12.94 -1.22 14.79
N SER A 35 13.90 -0.71 14.04
CA SER A 35 15.01 0.09 14.54
C SER A 35 15.28 1.24 13.58
N ILE A 36 15.90 2.31 14.06
CA ILE A 36 16.29 3.42 13.20
C ILE A 36 17.62 3.07 12.52
N GLY A 37 17.61 3.06 11.19
CA GLY A 37 18.80 2.89 10.36
C GLY A 37 19.52 4.21 10.08
N VAL A 38 20.74 4.12 9.55
CA VAL A 38 21.48 5.27 9.01
C VAL A 38 21.05 5.57 7.57
N ASP A 39 20.58 4.56 6.85
CA ASP A 39 20.11 4.67 5.47
C ASP A 39 18.70 5.28 5.40
N SER A 40 18.42 5.98 4.31
CA SER A 40 17.09 6.46 3.95
C SER A 40 16.16 5.35 3.44
N ASP A 41 16.72 4.23 2.94
CA ASP A 41 15.98 3.07 2.43
C ASP A 41 15.52 2.14 3.56
N PHE A 42 14.57 1.24 3.26
CA PHE A 42 14.04 0.28 4.24
C PHE A 42 14.83 -1.03 4.17
N SER A 43 15.52 -1.40 5.25
CA SER A 43 16.37 -2.60 5.28
C SER A 43 15.80 -3.66 6.21
N PHE A 44 15.53 -4.84 5.67
CA PHE A 44 15.13 -6.04 6.37
C PHE A 44 16.37 -6.87 6.65
N LEU A 45 16.59 -7.25 7.91
CA LEU A 45 17.82 -7.90 8.36
C LEU A 45 17.51 -9.16 9.16
N PHE A 46 18.09 -10.28 8.74
CA PHE A 46 18.02 -11.54 9.47
C PHE A 46 19.30 -12.36 9.29
N ALA A 47 20.01 -12.63 10.39
CA ALA A 47 21.36 -13.22 10.35
C ALA A 47 22.28 -12.42 9.42
N GLU A 48 22.82 -13.05 8.36
CA GLU A 48 23.66 -12.40 7.35
C GLU A 48 22.87 -11.90 6.14
N ASN A 49 21.55 -12.18 6.09
CA ASN A 49 20.71 -11.87 4.94
C ASN A 49 20.09 -10.47 5.08
N LYS A 50 20.11 -9.73 3.98
CA LYS A 50 19.59 -8.37 3.85
C LYS A 50 18.67 -8.27 2.65
N LEU A 51 17.50 -7.67 2.84
CA LEU A 51 16.65 -7.21 1.75
C LEU A 51 16.43 -5.71 1.91
N VAL A 52 16.70 -4.95 0.86
CA VAL A 52 16.49 -3.49 0.85
C VAL A 52 15.31 -3.17 -0.06
N VAL A 53 14.37 -2.39 0.44
CA VAL A 53 13.34 -1.74 -0.37
C VAL A 53 13.73 -0.28 -0.53
N LYS A 54 13.89 0.17 -1.78
CA LYS A 54 14.24 1.55 -2.07
C LYS A 54 13.12 2.49 -1.63
N ASN A 55 13.49 3.50 -0.87
CA ASN A 55 12.61 4.60 -0.50
C ASN A 55 12.76 5.66 -1.58
N HIS A 56 11.82 5.77 -2.50
CA HIS A 56 11.80 6.81 -3.52
C HIS A 56 11.02 8.04 -3.05
N PHE A 57 9.91 7.83 -2.37
CA PHE A 57 8.98 8.90 -2.00
C PHE A 57 9.39 9.64 -0.72
N PHE A 58 9.36 9.00 0.44
CA PHE A 58 9.55 9.66 1.74
C PHE A 58 10.91 10.38 1.86
N LYS A 59 11.97 9.87 1.23
CA LYS A 59 13.28 10.55 1.23
C LYS A 59 13.32 11.85 0.43
N SER A 60 12.36 12.04 -0.49
CA SER A 60 12.34 13.15 -1.44
C SER A 60 11.37 14.26 -1.05
N VAL A 61 10.54 14.03 -0.03
CA VAL A 61 9.44 14.91 0.35
C VAL A 61 9.69 15.54 1.72
N PRO A 62 9.58 16.87 1.87
CA PRO A 62 9.62 17.51 3.18
C PRO A 62 8.33 17.25 3.96
N ASP A 63 8.40 17.20 5.30
CA ASP A 63 7.26 16.93 6.21
C ASP A 63 6.00 17.73 5.87
N SER A 64 6.14 19.03 5.61
CA SER A 64 5.01 19.92 5.32
C SER A 64 4.29 19.63 4.00
N GLU A 65 4.90 18.84 3.11
CA GLU A 65 4.34 18.54 1.78
C GLU A 65 3.94 17.07 1.62
N LEU A 66 3.96 16.25 2.67
CA LEU A 66 3.63 14.82 2.59
C LEU A 66 2.33 14.54 1.82
N TYR A 67 1.26 15.28 2.15
CA TYR A 67 -0.06 15.17 1.54
C TYR A 67 -0.30 16.23 0.45
N SER A 68 0.70 16.52 -0.38
CA SER A 68 0.60 17.52 -1.45
C SER A 68 0.18 16.92 -2.79
N VAL A 69 -0.56 17.69 -3.60
CA VAL A 69 -0.90 17.32 -4.99
C VAL A 69 0.37 17.09 -5.83
N LYS A 70 1.45 17.83 -5.54
CA LYS A 70 2.73 17.73 -6.26
C LYS A 70 3.40 16.37 -6.09
N ASN A 71 3.06 15.69 -4.99
CA ASN A 71 3.66 14.43 -4.56
C ASN A 71 2.79 13.23 -4.93
N LEU A 72 1.70 13.46 -5.68
CA LEU A 72 0.90 12.39 -6.25
C LEU A 72 1.72 11.60 -7.29
N PRO A 73 1.48 10.29 -7.39
CA PRO A 73 2.18 9.46 -8.35
C PRO A 73 1.85 9.84 -9.79
N HIS A 74 2.85 9.72 -10.66
CA HIS A 74 2.72 9.95 -12.10
C HIS A 74 2.64 8.62 -12.84
N SER A 75 1.86 8.56 -13.92
CA SER A 75 1.63 7.34 -14.70
C SER A 75 2.65 7.12 -15.83
N GLU A 76 3.62 8.01 -15.99
CA GLU A 76 4.58 7.93 -17.10
C GLU A 76 5.41 6.65 -16.99
N ASN A 77 5.40 5.84 -18.06
CA ASN A 77 6.13 4.55 -18.16
C ASN A 77 5.67 3.45 -17.21
N MET A 78 4.48 3.55 -16.62
CA MET A 78 3.90 2.47 -15.83
C MET A 78 3.45 1.31 -16.73
N ASP A 79 4.11 0.15 -16.62
CA ASP A 79 3.66 -1.09 -17.25
C ASP A 79 2.55 -1.73 -16.42
N ILE A 80 1.30 -1.46 -16.81
CA ILE A 80 0.12 -2.01 -16.15
C ILE A 80 -0.06 -3.53 -16.35
N THR A 81 0.70 -4.13 -17.27
CA THR A 81 0.66 -5.57 -17.56
C THR A 81 1.66 -6.37 -16.73
N ALA A 82 2.58 -5.69 -16.04
CA ALA A 82 3.58 -6.33 -15.21
C ALA A 82 2.96 -7.03 -13.99
N ASP A 83 3.64 -8.07 -13.50
CA ASP A 83 3.21 -8.82 -12.31
C ASP A 83 3.10 -7.92 -11.07
N ILE A 84 3.97 -6.91 -10.96
CA ILE A 84 3.92 -5.90 -9.91
C ILE A 84 3.92 -4.52 -10.55
N ILE A 85 2.97 -3.68 -10.13
CA ILE A 85 2.84 -2.30 -10.54
C ILE A 85 3.20 -1.41 -9.35
N PRO A 86 4.47 -0.99 -9.18
CA PRO A 86 4.80 -0.04 -8.12
C PRO A 86 4.20 1.34 -8.43
N VAL A 87 3.53 1.95 -7.45
CA VAL A 87 3.04 3.34 -7.55
C VAL A 87 4.21 4.33 -7.53
N TYR A 88 5.24 4.03 -6.74
CA TYR A 88 6.50 4.75 -6.67
C TYR A 88 7.68 3.79 -6.86
N GLY A 89 8.77 4.28 -7.47
CA GLY A 89 9.94 3.47 -7.78
C GLY A 89 9.79 2.69 -9.09
N GLU A 90 10.62 1.65 -9.24
CA GLU A 90 10.76 0.90 -10.50
C GLU A 90 10.49 -0.58 -10.28
N ASN A 91 9.83 -1.24 -11.23
CA ASN A 91 9.65 -2.70 -11.18
C ASN A 91 10.96 -3.42 -11.56
N LYS A 92 11.94 -3.38 -10.65
CA LYS A 92 13.26 -3.96 -10.80
C LYS A 92 13.71 -4.61 -9.50
N VAL A 93 14.26 -5.81 -9.61
CA VAL A 93 14.93 -6.55 -8.54
C VAL A 93 16.41 -6.69 -8.90
N GLU A 94 17.28 -6.38 -7.96
CA GLU A 94 18.73 -6.47 -8.13
C GLU A 94 19.32 -7.37 -7.05
N MET A 95 19.94 -8.47 -7.49
CA MET A 95 20.71 -9.36 -6.61
C MET A 95 22.11 -8.76 -6.45
N MET A 96 22.46 -8.31 -5.25
CA MET A 96 23.80 -7.75 -4.98
C MET A 96 24.80 -8.89 -4.78
N ASP A 97 24.39 -9.92 -4.04
CA ASP A 97 25.16 -11.14 -3.77
C ASP A 97 24.19 -12.26 -3.31
N GLN A 98 24.72 -13.34 -2.74
CA GLN A 98 23.91 -14.48 -2.26
C GLN A 98 23.08 -14.17 -1.01
N SER A 99 23.43 -13.14 -0.26
CA SER A 99 22.78 -12.75 1.00
C SER A 99 22.19 -11.33 0.95
N SER A 100 22.13 -10.69 -0.22
CA SER A 100 21.61 -9.33 -0.36
C SER A 100 20.80 -9.10 -1.64
N ILE A 101 19.56 -8.63 -1.49
CA ILE A 101 18.65 -8.23 -2.58
C ILE A 101 18.21 -6.79 -2.40
N VAL A 102 18.09 -6.06 -3.50
CA VAL A 102 17.53 -4.72 -3.57
C VAL A 102 16.28 -4.72 -4.45
N LEU A 103 15.15 -4.31 -3.87
CA LEU A 103 13.90 -4.03 -4.57
C LEU A 103 13.84 -2.53 -4.87
N HIS A 104 13.84 -2.16 -6.15
CA HIS A 104 13.71 -0.76 -6.58
C HIS A 104 12.24 -0.29 -6.59
N ALA A 105 11.30 -1.22 -6.46
CA ALA A 105 9.89 -0.92 -6.26
C ALA A 105 9.73 -0.36 -4.84
N ASP A 106 9.26 0.88 -4.71
CA ASP A 106 9.02 1.49 -3.39
C ASP A 106 7.67 1.01 -2.85
N LEU A 107 7.63 -0.24 -2.42
CA LEU A 107 6.42 -0.92 -1.96
C LEU A 107 5.83 -0.26 -0.72
N VAL A 108 6.68 0.30 0.15
CA VAL A 108 6.26 0.90 1.42
C VAL A 108 5.53 2.21 1.15
N SER A 109 6.12 3.11 0.37
CA SER A 109 5.46 4.38 0.02
C SER A 109 4.27 4.18 -0.90
N SER A 110 4.35 3.21 -1.82
CA SER A 110 3.20 2.83 -2.66
C SER A 110 2.03 2.35 -1.80
N THR A 111 2.31 1.52 -0.79
CA THR A 111 1.29 1.08 0.18
C THR A 111 0.71 2.26 0.95
N PHE A 112 1.56 3.15 1.46
CA PHE A 112 1.13 4.34 2.19
C PHE A 112 0.15 5.20 1.38
N PHE A 113 0.45 5.48 0.11
CA PHE A 113 -0.44 6.21 -0.78
C PHE A 113 -1.79 5.50 -0.98
N LEU A 114 -1.76 4.19 -1.26
CA LEU A 114 -2.96 3.41 -1.55
C LEU A 114 -3.91 3.28 -0.34
N ILE A 115 -3.37 3.15 0.88
CA ILE A 115 -4.19 2.98 2.08
C ILE A 115 -4.71 4.30 2.63
N THR A 116 -3.95 5.39 2.50
CA THR A 116 -4.40 6.72 2.95
C THR A 116 -5.34 7.37 1.96
N GLN A 117 -5.18 7.06 0.66
CA GLN A 117 -5.91 7.70 -0.43
C GLN A 117 -5.91 9.23 -0.29
N TRP A 118 -4.77 9.83 0.10
CA TRP A 118 -4.76 11.25 0.41
C TRP A 118 -5.16 12.12 -0.78
N GLU A 119 -5.02 11.59 -2.00
CA GLU A 119 -5.53 12.21 -3.23
C GLU A 119 -7.02 12.56 -3.16
N HIS A 120 -7.81 11.84 -2.36
CA HIS A 120 -9.20 12.13 -2.11
C HIS A 120 -9.37 13.54 -1.51
N GLN A 121 -8.51 13.92 -0.57
CA GLN A 121 -8.58 15.22 0.09
C GLN A 121 -7.97 16.34 -0.77
N THR A 122 -6.89 16.04 -1.50
CA THR A 122 -6.11 17.05 -2.21
C THR A 122 -6.64 17.37 -3.62
N ASN A 123 -7.29 16.40 -4.26
CA ASN A 123 -7.95 16.62 -5.53
C ASN A 123 -9.23 17.45 -5.31
N SER A 124 -9.53 18.41 -6.18
CA SER A 124 -10.72 19.27 -6.11
C SER A 124 -11.92 18.76 -6.91
N PHE A 125 -11.75 17.78 -7.80
CA PHE A 125 -12.83 17.25 -8.63
C PHE A 125 -13.85 16.49 -7.76
N ARG A 126 -15.11 16.90 -7.84
CA ARG A 126 -16.23 16.33 -7.09
C ARG A 126 -17.44 16.15 -7.98
N ASP A 127 -18.23 15.12 -7.70
CA ASP A 127 -19.54 14.96 -8.35
C ASP A 127 -20.59 15.92 -7.76
N GLU A 128 -21.82 15.85 -8.28
CA GLU A 128 -22.95 16.67 -7.83
C GLU A 128 -23.28 16.51 -6.34
N HIS A 129 -22.89 15.38 -5.74
CA HIS A 129 -23.07 15.07 -4.33
C HIS A 129 -21.82 15.39 -3.48
N LYS A 130 -20.85 16.11 -4.04
CA LYS A 130 -19.56 16.43 -3.41
C LYS A 130 -18.74 15.19 -3.03
N ARG A 131 -18.96 14.06 -3.72
CA ARG A 131 -18.17 12.85 -3.55
C ARG A 131 -16.97 12.88 -4.50
N TYR A 132 -15.94 12.15 -4.13
CA TYR A 132 -14.78 11.97 -4.97
C TYR A 132 -15.03 11.02 -6.12
N ILE A 133 -14.47 11.38 -7.26
CA ILE A 133 -14.69 10.68 -8.52
C ILE A 133 -13.53 9.71 -8.74
N LEU A 134 -13.80 8.42 -8.64
CA LEU A 134 -12.80 7.37 -8.88
C LEU A 134 -12.09 7.54 -10.23
N LYS A 135 -12.81 7.93 -11.29
CA LYS A 135 -12.21 8.16 -12.62
C LYS A 135 -11.11 9.23 -12.62
N GLU A 136 -11.13 10.14 -11.66
CA GLU A 136 -10.12 11.19 -11.51
C GLU A 136 -8.94 10.80 -10.62
N SER A 137 -9.05 9.67 -9.92
CA SER A 137 -7.97 9.11 -9.09
C SER A 137 -6.82 8.55 -9.93
N PHE A 138 -5.65 8.42 -9.32
CA PHE A 138 -4.52 7.73 -9.93
C PHE A 138 -4.91 6.32 -10.40
N ILE A 139 -5.59 5.56 -9.53
CA ILE A 139 -6.02 4.19 -9.82
C ILE A 139 -7.06 4.12 -10.94
N GLY A 140 -8.00 5.05 -10.97
CA GLY A 140 -9.04 5.13 -11.99
C GLY A 140 -8.51 5.55 -13.36
N LYS A 141 -7.62 6.54 -13.40
CA LYS A 141 -6.93 6.99 -14.62
C LYS A 141 -6.13 5.88 -15.27
N ASN A 142 -5.42 5.09 -14.45
CA ASN A 142 -4.64 3.94 -14.92
C ASN A 142 -5.47 2.65 -15.10
N LYS A 143 -6.77 2.67 -14.77
CA LYS A 143 -7.69 1.51 -14.87
C LYS A 143 -7.25 0.28 -14.07
N ILE A 144 -6.48 0.47 -12.99
CA ILE A 144 -5.93 -0.62 -12.15
C ILE A 144 -6.75 -0.88 -10.87
N TYR A 145 -7.97 -0.34 -10.76
CA TYR A 145 -8.87 -0.51 -9.60
C TYR A 145 -9.30 -1.96 -9.32
N HIS A 146 -9.14 -2.86 -10.29
CA HIS A 146 -9.47 -4.27 -10.17
C HIS A 146 -8.33 -5.10 -9.57
N ARG A 147 -7.13 -4.52 -9.43
CA ARG A 147 -5.95 -5.18 -8.86
C ARG A 147 -5.82 -4.87 -7.36
N PRO A 148 -5.65 -5.88 -6.50
CA PRO A 148 -5.43 -5.67 -5.07
C PRO A 148 -3.95 -5.33 -4.82
N LEU A 149 -3.47 -4.18 -5.31
CA LEU A 149 -2.05 -3.82 -5.35
C LEU A 149 -1.32 -3.99 -4.01
N VAL A 150 -1.94 -3.60 -2.89
CA VAL A 150 -1.33 -3.76 -1.55
C VAL A 150 -1.11 -5.24 -1.19
N ASN A 151 -2.03 -6.13 -1.57
CA ASN A 151 -1.86 -7.57 -1.39
C ASN A 151 -0.76 -8.13 -2.29
N GLU A 152 -0.72 -7.69 -3.55
CA GLU A 152 0.33 -8.08 -4.49
C GLU A 152 1.72 -7.64 -3.98
N TYR A 153 1.84 -6.44 -3.40
CA TYR A 153 3.08 -5.97 -2.78
C TYR A 153 3.47 -6.80 -1.56
N ALA A 154 2.50 -7.18 -0.72
CA ALA A 154 2.74 -8.04 0.42
C ALA A 154 3.22 -9.43 -0.03
N ASP A 155 2.57 -10.03 -1.02
CA ASP A 155 2.96 -11.33 -1.58
C ASP A 155 4.36 -11.27 -2.23
N PHE A 156 4.66 -10.20 -2.96
CA PHE A 156 5.97 -9.98 -3.56
C PHE A 156 7.08 -9.80 -2.51
N LEU A 157 6.82 -9.01 -1.47
CA LEU A 157 7.74 -8.85 -0.35
C LEU A 157 7.95 -10.18 0.39
N TYR A 158 6.87 -10.94 0.63
CA TYR A 158 6.94 -12.27 1.24
C TYR A 158 7.84 -13.21 0.43
N TYR A 159 7.63 -13.30 -0.89
CA TYR A 159 8.41 -14.15 -1.76
C TYR A 159 9.91 -13.83 -1.65
N ASN A 160 10.29 -12.56 -1.78
CA ASN A 160 11.69 -12.14 -1.72
C ASN A 160 12.32 -12.32 -0.32
N LEU A 161 11.56 -12.10 0.76
CA LEU A 161 12.06 -12.38 2.12
C LEU A 161 12.26 -13.88 2.34
N THR A 162 11.32 -14.72 1.88
CA THR A 162 11.44 -16.18 2.01
C THR A 162 12.56 -16.77 1.17
N SER A 163 12.78 -16.27 -0.06
CA SER A 163 13.91 -16.69 -0.90
C SER A 163 15.26 -16.36 -0.25
N MET A 164 15.29 -15.35 0.62
CA MET A 164 16.44 -14.95 1.43
C MET A 164 16.52 -15.67 2.78
N GLY A 165 15.73 -16.72 3.01
CA GLY A 165 15.81 -17.52 4.23
C GLY A 165 15.25 -16.84 5.48
N PHE A 166 14.45 -15.78 5.35
CA PHE A 166 13.76 -15.21 6.51
C PHE A 166 12.74 -16.22 7.06
N PRO A 167 12.63 -16.37 8.40
CA PRO A 167 11.79 -17.38 9.03
C PRO A 167 10.33 -16.90 9.09
N LEU A 168 9.72 -16.73 7.92
CA LEU A 168 8.34 -16.25 7.79
C LEU A 168 7.37 -17.43 7.80
N LYS A 169 6.33 -17.34 8.62
CA LYS A 169 5.19 -18.25 8.58
C LYS A 169 3.93 -17.45 8.34
N ARG A 170 3.44 -17.48 7.10
CA ARG A 170 2.19 -16.81 6.72
C ARG A 170 1.02 -17.46 7.46
N LYS A 171 0.08 -16.65 7.96
CA LYS A 171 -1.24 -17.17 8.38
C LYS A 171 -2.05 -17.54 7.13
N GLU A 172 -2.92 -18.53 7.23
CA GLU A 172 -3.75 -18.91 6.07
C GLU A 172 -4.58 -17.74 5.54
N TRP A 173 -4.77 -17.75 4.22
CA TRP A 173 -5.44 -16.71 3.45
C TRP A 173 -6.82 -16.38 4.04
N TYR A 174 -7.10 -15.10 4.24
CA TYR A 174 -8.40 -14.66 4.76
C TYR A 174 -9.49 -14.87 3.71
N LYS A 175 -10.65 -15.37 4.13
CA LYS A 175 -11.80 -15.51 3.23
C LYS A 175 -12.26 -14.10 2.82
N SER A 176 -12.29 -13.82 1.51
CA SER A 176 -12.89 -12.58 1.00
C SER A 176 -14.31 -12.49 1.55
N THR A 177 -14.54 -11.49 2.40
CA THR A 177 -15.82 -11.24 3.03
C THR A 177 -16.38 -10.01 2.38
N MET A 178 -17.39 -10.17 1.51
CA MET A 178 -18.11 -9.03 0.99
C MET A 178 -18.91 -8.40 2.13
N THR A 179 -18.44 -7.23 2.60
CA THR A 179 -19.24 -6.36 3.44
C THR A 179 -20.10 -5.52 2.51
N ILE A 180 -21.36 -5.91 2.37
CA ILE A 180 -22.35 -5.10 1.66
C ILE A 180 -22.94 -4.14 2.69
N ASP A 181 -22.75 -2.84 2.48
CA ASP A 181 -23.48 -1.83 3.26
C ASP A 181 -24.97 -1.91 2.87
N VAL A 182 -25.77 -2.53 3.73
CA VAL A 182 -27.21 -2.66 3.50
C VAL A 182 -27.95 -1.46 4.08
N ASP A 183 -27.82 -0.30 3.42
CA ASP A 183 -28.43 0.95 3.88
C ASP A 183 -29.96 0.94 3.84
N GLN A 184 -30.58 0.02 3.08
CA GLN A 184 -31.99 0.11 2.69
C GLN A 184 -32.76 -1.21 2.75
N LEU A 185 -32.50 -2.05 3.76
CA LEU A 185 -33.26 -3.30 3.99
C LEU A 185 -34.79 -3.12 3.99
N TYR A 186 -35.26 -1.93 4.38
CA TYR A 186 -36.69 -1.65 4.60
C TYR A 186 -37.32 -0.69 3.58
N LYS A 187 -36.58 -0.22 2.58
CA LYS A 187 -37.22 0.58 1.52
C LYS A 187 -38.21 -0.30 0.75
N TRP A 188 -39.36 0.28 0.42
CA TRP A 188 -40.39 -0.34 -0.43
C TRP A 188 -41.15 -1.53 0.16
N GLN A 189 -40.93 -1.90 1.43
CA GLN A 189 -41.65 -3.03 2.04
C GLN A 189 -43.17 -2.81 2.11
N ASN A 190 -43.60 -1.56 2.31
CA ASN A 190 -45.02 -1.18 2.35
C ASN A 190 -45.23 0.17 1.67
N PHE A 191 -46.48 0.45 1.29
CA PHE A 191 -46.88 1.69 0.61
C PHE A 191 -46.43 2.96 1.34
N ASN A 192 -46.41 2.93 2.69
CA ASN A 192 -45.92 4.03 3.52
C ASN A 192 -44.41 4.30 3.34
N ASN A 193 -43.60 3.25 3.19
CA ASN A 193 -42.16 3.38 2.97
C ASN A 193 -41.87 3.91 1.57
N LEU A 194 -42.68 3.51 0.58
CA LEU A 194 -42.64 4.01 -0.80
C LEU A 194 -43.00 5.51 -0.87
N LEU A 195 -44.07 5.92 -0.20
CA LEU A 195 -44.47 7.33 -0.09
C LEU A 195 -43.43 8.17 0.67
N GLY A 196 -42.81 7.62 1.71
CA GLY A 196 -41.74 8.27 2.46
C GLY A 196 -40.47 8.52 1.62
N SER A 197 -40.16 7.65 0.67
CA SER A 197 -39.03 7.84 -0.25
C SER A 197 -39.29 8.81 -1.40
N LEU A 198 -40.55 9.08 -1.74
CA LEU A 198 -40.93 10.10 -2.74
C LEU A 198 -40.87 11.53 -2.18
N LYS A 199 -40.78 11.68 -0.85
CA LYS A 199 -40.67 12.97 -0.15
C LYS A 199 -39.22 13.44 0.08
N ARG A 200 -38.24 12.72 -0.45
CA ARG A 200 -36.81 12.98 -0.21
C ARG A 200 -36.12 13.58 -1.42
#